data_AF-A0A2X3IRX5-F1
#
_entry.id   AF-A0A2X3IRX5-F1
#
_cell.length_a   1.000
_cell.length_b   1.000
_cell.length_c   1.000
_cell.angle_alpha   90.00
_cell.angle_beta   90.00
_cell.angle_gamma   90.00
#
_symmetry.space_group_name_H-M   'P 1'
#
loop_
_entity.id
_entity.type
_entity.pdbx_description
1 polymer ?
#
loop_
_entity_poly.entity_id
_entity_poly.type
_entity_poly.pdbx_seq_one_letter_code
_entity_poly.pdbx_strand_id
1 'polypeptide(L)'
;MIPIILASWVSCWLERKSNALLPSSMKNFFSPAICLAVVVPLTFLVIGPVATWLSHLLANGYQFIYAFAPWLAGAVLGAMWQVCVIFGLHWGLVPLMINNMTVLGHDSMLPIILPAVIAQVGAVLGILLATRDARQRMLAGSAFSAGLFGITEPAIYGLTLPLRRPFIFGCIAGAIGGAITAFSNSHAYSFGVPNIFFPAQMIPPGGIDASVWGGLIGTGVAFVLACVLTFFAGLPRASAAPGAVTVAPASANDILAPMSGSVIALEQVPDSTFASGLLGKGVAIIPAVGQVIAPFPGEVASLFQTKHAIGLQSDSGIELLIHVGIDTVKLDGVPFTAHVKEGDRVQAGDLLIEFDRQAILDAGYDLVTPIIISNSDDYREIDTVASSTVEAGQPLLSVSH
;
A
#
# COMPACT_ATOMS: atom_id res chain seq x y z
N MET A 1 -18.47 6.96 -3.80
CA MET A 1 -17.08 7.36 -4.10
C MET A 1 -16.79 7.49 -5.61
N ILE A 2 -17.38 6.67 -6.48
CA ILE A 2 -17.31 6.88 -7.95
C ILE A 2 -17.59 8.34 -8.35
N PRO A 3 -18.59 9.04 -7.75
CA PRO A 3 -18.86 10.40 -8.16
C PRO A 3 -17.71 11.36 -7.90
N ILE A 4 -16.98 11.16 -6.81
CA ILE A 4 -15.85 11.99 -6.41
C ILE A 4 -14.64 11.69 -7.30
N ILE A 5 -14.39 10.42 -7.63
CA ILE A 5 -13.28 10.02 -8.52
C ILE A 5 -13.49 10.56 -9.94
N LEU A 6 -14.71 10.45 -10.47
CA LEU A 6 -15.03 11.00 -11.79
C LEU A 6 -15.03 12.54 -11.76
N ALA A 7 -15.57 13.15 -10.71
CA ALA A 7 -15.55 14.61 -10.54
C ALA A 7 -14.11 15.14 -10.44
N SER A 8 -13.22 14.48 -9.68
CA SER A 8 -11.82 14.88 -9.55
C SER A 8 -11.04 14.67 -10.85
N TRP A 9 -11.28 13.57 -11.56
CA TRP A 9 -10.68 13.34 -12.88
C TRP A 9 -11.10 14.40 -13.90
N VAL A 10 -12.40 14.70 -13.98
CA VAL A 10 -12.91 15.79 -14.83
C VAL A 10 -12.32 17.13 -14.41
N SER A 11 -12.21 17.38 -13.10
CA SER A 11 -11.60 18.60 -12.56
C SER A 11 -10.13 18.74 -12.97
N CYS A 12 -9.32 17.67 -12.85
CA CYS A 12 -7.92 17.70 -13.27
C CYS A 12 -7.77 17.98 -14.77
N TRP A 13 -8.66 17.42 -15.60
CA TRP A 13 -8.66 17.68 -17.04
C TRP A 13 -9.05 19.14 -17.35
N LEU A 14 -10.10 19.64 -16.70
CA LEU A 14 -10.56 21.03 -16.85
C LEU A 14 -9.52 22.03 -16.39
N GLU A 15 -8.86 21.76 -15.27
CA GLU A 15 -7.82 22.62 -14.71
C GLU A 15 -6.63 22.73 -15.66
N ARG A 16 -6.15 21.61 -16.21
CA ARG A 16 -5.08 21.62 -17.21
C ARG A 16 -5.45 22.42 -18.45
N LYS A 17 -6.68 22.28 -18.94
CA LYS A 17 -7.17 23.02 -20.11
C LYS A 17 -7.35 24.51 -19.82
N SER A 18 -7.91 24.84 -18.66
CA SER A 18 -8.12 26.21 -18.21
C SER A 18 -6.78 26.94 -17.98
N ASN A 19 -5.80 26.29 -17.35
CA ASN A 19 -4.45 26.84 -17.15
C ASN A 19 -3.67 27.04 -18.46
N ALA A 20 -4.00 26.29 -19.51
CA ALA A 20 -3.42 26.46 -20.84
C ALA A 20 -4.05 27.61 -21.63
N LEU A 21 -5.35 27.88 -21.43
CA LEU A 21 -6.11 28.90 -22.14
C LEU A 21 -6.05 30.28 -21.48
N LEU A 22 -5.91 30.34 -20.15
CA LEU A 22 -5.95 31.60 -19.40
C LEU A 22 -4.59 32.30 -19.30
N PRO A 23 -4.55 33.65 -19.36
CA PRO A 23 -3.35 34.43 -19.05
C PRO A 23 -2.89 34.25 -17.60
N SER A 24 -1.59 34.34 -17.33
CA SER A 24 -0.96 34.09 -16.02
C SER A 24 -1.57 34.89 -14.85
N SER A 25 -2.05 36.11 -15.10
CA SER A 25 -2.71 36.96 -14.10
C SER A 25 -4.11 36.48 -13.70
N MET A 26 -4.78 35.68 -14.52
CA MET A 26 -6.17 35.25 -14.33
C MET A 26 -6.31 33.81 -13.83
N LYS A 27 -5.25 32.99 -13.95
CA LYS A 27 -5.28 31.55 -13.62
C LYS A 27 -5.74 31.28 -12.18
N ASN A 28 -5.21 32.02 -11.22
CA ASN A 28 -5.46 31.77 -9.79
C ASN A 28 -6.93 32.00 -9.39
N PHE A 29 -7.68 32.79 -10.14
CA PHE A 29 -9.09 33.07 -9.84
C PHE A 29 -10.05 32.28 -10.74
N PHE A 30 -9.82 32.32 -12.06
CA PHE A 30 -10.77 31.76 -13.01
C PHE A 30 -10.64 30.25 -13.17
N SER A 31 -9.45 29.67 -12.98
CA SER A 31 -9.26 28.23 -13.14
C SER A 31 -10.05 27.41 -12.10
N PRO A 32 -9.93 27.70 -10.79
CA PRO A 32 -10.76 27.03 -9.79
C PRO A 32 -12.26 27.30 -9.97
N ALA A 33 -12.64 28.53 -10.37
CA ALA A 33 -14.04 28.89 -10.59
C ALA A 33 -14.68 28.12 -11.75
N ILE A 34 -13.96 27.96 -12.87
CA ILE A 34 -14.42 27.18 -14.03
C ILE A 34 -14.52 25.69 -13.66
N CYS A 35 -13.53 25.15 -12.94
CA CYS A 35 -13.57 23.77 -12.46
C CYS A 35 -14.82 23.53 -11.59
N LEU A 36 -15.07 24.38 -10.60
CA LEU A 36 -16.26 24.27 -9.74
C LEU A 36 -17.57 24.45 -10.53
N ALA A 37 -17.63 25.46 -11.41
CA ALA A 37 -18.82 25.77 -12.19
C ALA A 37 -19.24 24.63 -13.14
N VAL A 38 -18.29 23.80 -13.60
CA VAL A 38 -18.58 22.66 -14.48
C VAL A 38 -18.74 21.36 -13.69
N VAL A 39 -17.82 21.08 -12.76
CA VAL A 39 -17.79 19.80 -12.04
C VAL A 39 -18.97 19.66 -11.10
N VAL A 40 -19.41 20.73 -10.42
CA VAL A 40 -20.53 20.65 -9.46
C VAL A 40 -21.84 20.29 -10.19
N PRO A 41 -22.30 21.03 -11.23
CA PRO A 41 -23.51 20.63 -11.96
C PRO A 41 -23.38 19.27 -12.63
N LEU A 42 -22.22 18.94 -13.22
CA LEU A 42 -21.99 17.64 -13.83
C LEU A 42 -22.15 16.49 -12.81
N THR A 43 -21.65 16.71 -11.59
CA THR A 43 -21.76 15.73 -10.51
C THR A 43 -23.22 15.44 -10.17
N PHE A 44 -24.06 16.47 -10.06
CA PHE A 44 -25.47 16.29 -9.73
C PHE A 44 -26.34 15.83 -10.91
N LEU A 45 -26.07 16.31 -12.13
CA LEU A 45 -26.92 16.06 -13.29
C LEU A 45 -26.60 14.76 -14.02
N VAL A 46 -25.35 14.31 -13.97
CA VAL A 46 -24.90 13.14 -14.73
C VAL A 46 -24.36 12.07 -13.80
N ILE A 47 -23.35 12.42 -13.00
CA ILE A 47 -22.58 11.43 -12.25
C ILE A 47 -23.41 10.78 -11.14
N GLY A 48 -24.20 11.58 -10.41
CA GLY A 48 -25.13 11.10 -9.38
C GLY A 48 -26.18 10.14 -9.96
N PRO A 49 -26.98 10.55 -10.96
CA PRO A 49 -27.97 9.67 -11.60
C PRO A 49 -27.37 8.39 -12.17
N VAL A 50 -26.20 8.45 -12.80
CA VAL A 50 -25.51 7.24 -13.32
C VAL A 50 -25.10 6.30 -12.18
N ALA A 51 -24.54 6.84 -11.09
CA ALA A 51 -24.17 6.04 -9.92
C ALA A 51 -25.39 5.39 -9.25
N THR A 52 -26.49 6.13 -9.13
CA THR A 52 -27.77 5.62 -8.60
C THR A 52 -28.35 4.54 -9.51
N TRP A 53 -28.36 4.77 -10.83
CA TRP A 53 -28.81 3.78 -11.81
C TRP A 53 -27.99 2.49 -11.76
N LEU A 54 -26.66 2.59 -11.71
CA LEU A 54 -25.77 1.42 -11.57
C LEU A 54 -26.00 0.68 -10.25
N SER A 55 -26.24 1.42 -9.16
CA SER A 55 -26.53 0.84 -7.85
C SER A 55 -27.88 0.11 -7.85
N HIS A 56 -28.91 0.68 -8.48
CA HIS A 56 -30.19 0.00 -8.68
C HIS A 56 -30.06 -1.24 -9.57
N LEU A 57 -29.21 -1.20 -10.60
CA LEU A 57 -28.94 -2.37 -11.44
C LEU A 57 -28.32 -3.52 -10.63
N LEU A 58 -27.32 -3.21 -9.80
CA LEU A 58 -26.69 -4.18 -8.88
C LEU A 58 -27.69 -4.72 -7.86
N ALA A 59 -28.51 -3.84 -7.28
CA ALA A 59 -29.53 -4.18 -6.32
C ALA A 59 -30.61 -5.11 -6.90
N ASN A 60 -31.12 -4.78 -8.08
CA ASN A 60 -32.13 -5.59 -8.77
C ASN A 60 -31.55 -6.95 -9.18
N GLY A 61 -30.30 -6.96 -9.65
CA GLY A 61 -29.58 -8.20 -9.93
C GLY A 61 -29.41 -9.08 -8.68
N TYR A 62 -29.02 -8.48 -7.56
CA TYR A 62 -28.96 -9.16 -6.27
C TYR A 62 -30.32 -9.73 -5.86
N GLN A 63 -31.38 -8.92 -5.88
CA GLN A 63 -32.71 -9.34 -5.44
C GLN A 63 -33.27 -10.47 -6.31
N PHE A 64 -33.01 -10.41 -7.62
CA PHE A 64 -33.37 -11.48 -8.56
C PHE A 64 -32.70 -12.81 -8.20
N ILE A 65 -31.39 -12.79 -7.94
CA ILE A 65 -30.65 -13.99 -7.53
C ILE A 65 -31.11 -14.44 -6.15
N TYR A 66 -31.33 -13.51 -5.20
CA TYR A 66 -31.69 -13.83 -3.83
C TYR A 66 -33.06 -14.52 -3.74
N ALA A 67 -34.03 -14.10 -4.56
CA ALA A 67 -35.35 -14.74 -4.60
C ALA A 67 -35.31 -16.19 -5.10
N PHE A 68 -34.39 -16.53 -6.01
CA PHE A 68 -34.27 -17.87 -6.59
C PHE A 68 -33.28 -18.77 -5.84
N ALA A 69 -32.13 -18.21 -5.47
CA ALA A 69 -31.01 -18.90 -4.83
C ALA A 69 -30.29 -17.96 -3.83
N PRO A 70 -30.81 -17.83 -2.58
CA PRO A 70 -30.21 -16.97 -1.56
C PRO A 70 -28.71 -17.23 -1.35
N TRP A 71 -28.31 -18.50 -1.28
CA TRP A 71 -26.91 -18.90 -1.10
C TRP A 71 -26.00 -18.38 -2.22
N LEU A 72 -26.49 -18.33 -3.47
CA LEU A 72 -25.73 -17.83 -4.61
C LEU A 72 -25.61 -16.31 -4.58
N ALA A 73 -26.69 -15.61 -4.22
CA ALA A 73 -26.66 -14.16 -3.99
C ALA A 73 -25.66 -13.81 -2.88
N GLY A 74 -25.67 -14.59 -1.80
CA GLY A 74 -24.71 -14.51 -0.71
C GLY A 74 -23.26 -14.71 -1.16
N ALA A 75 -23.01 -15.74 -1.97
CA ALA A 75 -21.69 -16.03 -2.52
C ALA A 75 -21.16 -14.90 -3.39
N VAL A 76 -21.98 -14.41 -4.33
CA VAL A 76 -21.59 -13.35 -5.26
C VAL A 76 -21.34 -12.04 -4.52
N LEU A 77 -22.26 -11.64 -3.63
CA LEU A 77 -22.10 -10.40 -2.87
C LEU A 77 -20.90 -10.49 -1.92
N GLY A 78 -20.70 -11.63 -1.24
CA GLY A 78 -19.57 -11.88 -0.36
C GLY A 78 -18.21 -11.86 -1.09
N ALA A 79 -18.13 -12.41 -2.31
CA ALA A 79 -16.93 -12.38 -3.13
C ALA A 79 -16.61 -10.97 -3.64
N MET A 80 -17.65 -10.26 -4.10
CA MET A 80 -17.48 -8.99 -4.82
C MET A 80 -17.41 -7.78 -3.90
N TRP A 81 -17.84 -7.88 -2.64
CA TRP A 81 -17.90 -6.74 -1.74
C TRP A 81 -16.56 -6.02 -1.63
N GLN A 82 -15.46 -6.74 -1.45
CA GLN A 82 -14.14 -6.13 -1.29
C GLN A 82 -13.59 -5.53 -2.58
N VAL A 83 -13.97 -6.08 -3.74
CA VAL A 83 -13.71 -5.44 -5.03
C VAL A 83 -14.50 -4.13 -5.14
N CYS A 84 -15.75 -4.12 -4.69
CA CYS A 84 -16.55 -2.90 -4.61
C CYS A 84 -16.01 -1.88 -3.58
N VAL A 85 -15.28 -2.31 -2.55
CA VAL A 85 -14.56 -1.42 -1.63
C VAL A 85 -13.42 -0.70 -2.36
N ILE A 86 -12.64 -1.41 -3.17
CA ILE A 86 -11.53 -0.82 -3.94
C ILE A 86 -12.01 0.30 -4.86
N PHE A 87 -13.08 0.06 -5.62
CA PHE A 87 -13.64 1.08 -6.53
C PHE A 87 -14.61 2.04 -5.84
N GLY A 88 -14.86 1.86 -4.54
CA GLY A 88 -15.80 2.67 -3.79
C GLY A 88 -17.26 2.60 -4.29
N LEU A 89 -17.59 1.51 -4.99
CA LEU A 89 -18.93 1.12 -5.46
C LEU A 89 -19.85 0.74 -4.29
N HIS A 90 -19.28 0.18 -3.22
CA HIS A 90 -20.03 -0.33 -2.06
C HIS A 90 -20.90 0.73 -1.36
N TRP A 91 -20.45 2.00 -1.33
CA TRP A 91 -21.25 3.12 -0.81
C TRP A 91 -22.53 3.38 -1.60
N GLY A 92 -22.59 2.99 -2.88
CA GLY A 92 -23.81 3.07 -3.70
C GLY A 92 -24.90 2.09 -3.24
N LEU A 93 -24.54 1.02 -2.52
CA LEU A 93 -25.47 0.02 -2.01
C LEU A 93 -26.08 0.44 -0.64
N VAL A 94 -25.47 1.37 0.07
CA VAL A 94 -25.93 1.81 1.40
C VAL A 94 -27.33 2.43 1.37
N PRO A 95 -27.67 3.37 0.46
CA PRO A 95 -29.04 3.90 0.38
C PRO A 95 -30.09 2.83 0.13
N LEU A 96 -29.74 1.78 -0.62
CA LEU A 96 -30.65 0.65 -0.86
C LEU A 96 -30.91 -0.13 0.43
N MET A 97 -29.88 -0.41 1.24
CA MET A 97 -30.03 -1.09 2.52
C MET A 97 -30.93 -0.30 3.48
N ILE A 98 -30.75 1.02 3.54
CA ILE A 98 -31.61 1.92 4.33
C ILE A 98 -33.05 1.86 3.81
N ASN A 99 -33.24 1.84 2.49
CA ASN A 99 -34.56 1.70 1.89
C ASN A 99 -35.21 0.34 2.24
N ASN A 100 -34.46 -0.76 2.17
CA ASN A 100 -34.95 -2.09 2.55
C ASN A 100 -35.41 -2.10 4.02
N MET A 101 -34.63 -1.53 4.93
CA MET A 101 -35.05 -1.40 6.33
C MET A 101 -36.32 -0.56 6.50
N THR A 102 -36.46 0.51 5.72
CA THR A 102 -37.62 1.40 5.81
C THR A 102 -38.90 0.74 5.27
N VAL A 103 -38.78 -0.03 4.18
CA VAL A 103 -39.93 -0.63 3.47
C VAL A 103 -40.27 -2.02 4.02
N LEU A 104 -39.26 -2.85 4.28
CA LEU A 104 -39.40 -4.25 4.70
C LEU A 104 -39.24 -4.44 6.22
N GLY A 105 -38.71 -3.45 6.93
CA GLY A 105 -38.37 -3.55 8.36
C GLY A 105 -37.06 -4.27 8.64
N HIS A 106 -36.37 -4.78 7.62
CA HIS A 106 -35.10 -5.48 7.73
C HIS A 106 -34.29 -5.41 6.42
N ASP A 107 -33.01 -5.76 6.48
CA ASP A 107 -32.13 -5.87 5.31
C ASP A 107 -31.39 -7.22 5.27
N SER A 108 -31.25 -7.80 4.07
CA SER A 108 -30.53 -9.07 3.85
C SER A 108 -29.09 -8.88 3.38
N MET A 109 -28.72 -7.71 2.86
CA MET A 109 -27.38 -7.49 2.30
C MET A 109 -26.33 -7.28 3.41
N LEU A 110 -26.63 -6.45 4.41
CA LEU A 110 -25.70 -6.16 5.51
C LEU A 110 -25.15 -7.41 6.23
N PRO A 111 -25.97 -8.40 6.64
CA PRO A 111 -25.44 -9.61 7.26
C PRO A 111 -24.57 -10.43 6.31
N ILE A 112 -24.87 -10.46 5.01
CA ILE A 112 -24.05 -11.15 3.99
C ILE A 112 -22.67 -10.49 3.81
N ILE A 113 -22.60 -9.17 4.01
CA ILE A 113 -21.37 -8.41 3.87
C ILE A 113 -20.42 -8.61 5.05
N LEU A 114 -20.96 -8.87 6.24
CA LEU A 114 -20.14 -9.09 7.43
C LEU A 114 -19.07 -10.19 7.23
N PRO A 115 -19.39 -11.38 6.71
CA PRO A 115 -18.39 -12.38 6.34
C PRO A 115 -17.31 -11.86 5.40
N ALA A 116 -17.64 -11.02 4.41
CA ALA A 116 -16.65 -10.48 3.47
C ALA A 116 -15.69 -9.49 4.13
N VAL A 117 -16.17 -8.68 5.09
CA VAL A 117 -15.36 -7.77 5.89
C VAL A 117 -14.45 -8.55 6.83
N ILE A 118 -15.03 -9.46 7.60
CA ILE A 118 -14.29 -10.28 8.55
C ILE A 118 -13.33 -11.26 7.86
N ALA A 119 -13.61 -11.71 6.64
CA ALA A 119 -12.67 -12.52 5.86
C ALA A 119 -11.37 -11.76 5.55
N GLN A 120 -11.43 -10.46 5.22
CA GLN A 120 -10.21 -9.67 5.02
C GLN A 120 -9.44 -9.49 6.32
N VAL A 121 -10.13 -9.32 7.44
CA VAL A 121 -9.51 -9.30 8.78
C VAL A 121 -8.82 -10.64 9.07
N GLY A 122 -9.47 -11.76 8.73
CA GLY A 122 -8.89 -13.10 8.82
C GLY A 122 -7.66 -13.26 7.94
N ALA A 123 -7.69 -12.78 6.70
CA ALA A 123 -6.53 -12.78 5.81
C ALA A 123 -5.35 -11.96 6.40
N VAL A 124 -5.62 -10.78 6.96
CA VAL A 124 -4.59 -9.99 7.64
C VAL A 124 -4.02 -10.70 8.86
N LEU A 125 -4.84 -11.38 9.65
CA LEU A 125 -4.35 -12.22 10.74
C LEU A 125 -3.46 -13.36 10.23
N GLY A 126 -3.84 -13.99 9.12
CA GLY A 126 -3.02 -15.00 8.46
C GLY A 126 -1.66 -14.45 8.03
N ILE A 127 -1.62 -13.22 7.50
CA ILE A 127 -0.36 -12.51 7.19
C ILE A 127 0.44 -12.25 8.48
N LEU A 128 -0.20 -11.73 9.52
CA LEU A 128 0.44 -11.39 10.80
C LEU A 128 1.12 -12.61 11.45
N LEU A 129 0.48 -13.78 11.34
CA LEU A 129 0.98 -15.03 11.88
C LEU A 129 2.06 -15.67 10.99
N ALA A 130 1.97 -15.50 9.66
CA ALA A 130 2.91 -16.12 8.72
C ALA A 130 4.17 -15.26 8.46
N THR A 131 4.07 -13.94 8.54
CA THR A 131 5.18 -13.05 8.19
C THR A 131 6.26 -13.01 9.26
N ARG A 132 7.52 -12.94 8.82
CA ARG A 132 8.70 -12.74 9.67
C ARG A 132 9.28 -11.33 9.57
N ASP A 133 8.82 -10.53 8.60
CA ASP A 133 9.26 -9.15 8.43
C ASP A 133 8.63 -8.25 9.50
N ALA A 134 9.46 -7.47 10.19
CA ALA A 134 9.05 -6.60 11.30
C ALA A 134 8.10 -5.49 10.82
N ARG A 135 8.34 -4.93 9.62
CA ARG A 135 7.49 -3.87 9.05
C ARG A 135 6.11 -4.41 8.67
N GLN A 136 6.05 -5.52 7.93
CA GLN A 136 4.79 -6.17 7.59
C GLN A 136 4.03 -6.62 8.84
N ARG A 137 4.70 -7.13 9.86
CA ARG A 137 4.08 -7.55 11.12
C ARG A 137 3.45 -6.36 11.86
N MET A 138 4.14 -5.22 11.90
CA MET A 138 3.62 -3.98 12.50
C MET A 138 2.38 -3.47 11.73
N LEU A 139 2.47 -3.40 10.39
CA LEU A 139 1.36 -3.00 9.52
C LEU A 139 0.16 -3.95 9.65
N ALA A 140 0.40 -5.26 9.73
CA ALA A 140 -0.65 -6.25 9.90
C ALA A 140 -1.34 -6.15 11.26
N GLY A 141 -0.60 -5.82 12.33
CA GLY A 141 -1.17 -5.61 13.65
C GLY A 141 -2.12 -4.41 13.71
N SER A 142 -1.72 -3.27 13.14
CA SER A 142 -2.58 -2.07 13.09
C SER A 142 -3.77 -2.25 12.15
N ALA A 143 -3.56 -2.85 10.97
CA ALA A 143 -4.63 -3.11 10.01
C ALA A 143 -5.64 -4.17 10.50
N PHE A 144 -5.19 -5.21 11.21
CA PHE A 144 -6.08 -6.18 11.85
C PHE A 144 -7.00 -5.50 12.87
N SER A 145 -6.42 -4.64 13.70
CA SER A 145 -7.15 -3.91 14.73
C SER A 145 -8.20 -2.99 14.10
N ALA A 146 -7.82 -2.19 13.10
CA ALA A 146 -8.75 -1.31 12.37
C ALA A 146 -9.86 -2.12 11.66
N GLY A 147 -9.51 -3.23 11.02
CA GLY A 147 -10.44 -4.10 10.31
C GLY A 147 -11.50 -4.72 11.20
N LEU A 148 -11.17 -5.04 12.45
CA LEU A 148 -12.13 -5.59 13.42
C LEU A 148 -13.30 -4.64 13.70
N PHE A 149 -13.04 -3.33 13.61
CA PHE A 149 -14.04 -2.26 13.76
C PHE A 149 -14.62 -1.79 12.42
N GLY A 150 -14.42 -2.55 11.34
CA GLY A 150 -15.04 -2.30 10.03
C GLY A 150 -14.23 -1.40 9.08
N ILE A 151 -13.02 -1.00 9.45
CA ILE A 151 -12.13 -0.19 8.60
C ILE A 151 -11.18 -1.12 7.85
N THR A 152 -11.52 -1.44 6.61
CA THR A 152 -10.80 -2.45 5.80
C THR A 152 -9.77 -1.86 4.85
N GLU A 153 -9.74 -0.54 4.68
CA GLU A 153 -8.86 0.15 3.74
C GLU A 153 -7.36 -0.04 4.07
N PRO A 154 -6.89 0.08 5.33
CA PRO A 154 -5.50 -0.21 5.67
C PRO A 154 -5.12 -1.67 5.41
N ALA A 155 -6.06 -2.59 5.61
CA ALA A 155 -5.87 -4.02 5.35
C ALA A 155 -5.75 -4.31 3.84
N ILE A 156 -6.67 -3.76 3.04
CA ILE A 156 -6.73 -3.98 1.60
C ILE A 156 -5.52 -3.35 0.93
N TYR A 157 -5.35 -2.03 1.06
CA TYR A 157 -4.33 -1.30 0.32
C TYR A 157 -2.93 -1.50 0.90
N GLY A 158 -2.82 -1.68 2.22
CA GLY A 158 -1.52 -1.83 2.88
C GLY A 158 -0.93 -3.24 2.79
N LEU A 159 -1.77 -4.28 2.67
CA LEU A 159 -1.32 -5.66 2.83
C LEU A 159 -1.93 -6.65 1.83
N THR A 160 -3.25 -6.84 1.84
CA THR A 160 -3.84 -7.99 1.14
C THR A 160 -3.82 -7.82 -0.37
N LEU A 161 -4.06 -6.61 -0.90
CA LEU A 161 -4.04 -6.31 -2.33
C LEU A 161 -2.62 -6.34 -2.91
N PRO A 162 -1.58 -5.72 -2.30
CA PRO A 162 -0.19 -5.87 -2.76
C PRO A 162 0.28 -7.32 -2.83
N LEU A 163 -0.10 -8.14 -1.84
CA LEU A 163 0.26 -9.56 -1.79
C LEU A 163 -0.60 -10.45 -2.70
N ARG A 164 -1.68 -9.91 -3.30
CA ARG A 164 -2.63 -10.53 -4.23
C ARG A 164 -3.38 -11.76 -3.68
N ARG A 165 -2.68 -12.82 -3.30
CA ARG A 165 -3.25 -14.08 -2.80
C ARG A 165 -4.07 -13.89 -1.53
N PRO A 166 -3.62 -13.13 -0.51
CA PRO A 166 -4.42 -12.92 0.70
C PRO A 166 -5.74 -12.22 0.38
N PHE A 167 -5.74 -11.26 -0.55
CA PHE A 167 -6.96 -10.59 -0.99
C PHE A 167 -7.93 -11.56 -1.65
N ILE A 168 -7.43 -12.40 -2.57
CA ILE A 168 -8.23 -13.43 -3.25
C ILE A 168 -8.80 -14.44 -2.24
N PHE A 169 -8.00 -14.91 -1.28
CA PHE A 169 -8.48 -15.83 -0.25
C PHE A 169 -9.54 -15.19 0.65
N GLY A 170 -9.38 -13.91 1.00
CA GLY A 170 -10.43 -13.16 1.68
C GLY A 170 -11.72 -13.07 0.86
N CYS A 171 -11.64 -12.87 -0.46
CA CYS A 171 -12.83 -12.85 -1.32
C CYS A 171 -13.49 -14.24 -1.41
N ILE A 172 -12.72 -15.32 -1.56
CA ILE A 172 -13.24 -16.70 -1.62
C ILE A 172 -13.91 -17.07 -0.29
N ALA A 173 -13.25 -16.77 0.83
CA ALA A 173 -13.80 -17.04 2.15
C ALA A 173 -15.03 -16.17 2.44
N GLY A 174 -15.03 -14.91 2.01
CA GLY A 174 -16.19 -14.02 2.04
C GLY A 174 -17.37 -14.56 1.22
N ALA A 175 -17.12 -15.17 0.05
CA ALA A 175 -18.14 -15.84 -0.74
C ALA A 175 -18.77 -17.00 0.02
N ILE A 176 -17.95 -17.87 0.61
CA ILE A 176 -18.44 -19.04 1.35
C ILE A 176 -19.23 -18.60 2.58
N GLY A 177 -18.71 -17.65 3.36
CA GLY A 177 -19.41 -17.13 4.52
C GLY A 177 -20.70 -16.40 4.15
N GLY A 178 -20.67 -15.58 3.12
CA GLY A 178 -21.85 -14.88 2.60
C GLY A 178 -22.93 -15.85 2.10
N ALA A 179 -22.54 -16.95 1.46
CA ALA A 179 -23.44 -18.01 1.03
C ALA A 179 -24.14 -18.69 2.22
N ILE A 180 -23.40 -19.01 3.28
CA ILE A 180 -23.93 -19.60 4.51
C ILE A 180 -24.92 -18.63 5.16
N THR A 181 -24.52 -17.37 5.32
CA THR A 181 -25.35 -16.33 5.93
C THR A 181 -26.66 -16.09 5.15
N ALA A 182 -26.58 -16.04 3.83
CA ALA A 182 -27.77 -15.89 2.98
C ALA A 182 -28.66 -17.14 3.00
N PHE A 183 -28.07 -18.34 3.00
CA PHE A 183 -28.83 -19.60 3.09
C PHE A 183 -29.61 -19.71 4.41
N SER A 184 -29.04 -19.19 5.50
CA SER A 184 -29.69 -19.15 6.81
C SER A 184 -30.75 -18.05 6.95
N ASN A 185 -31.04 -17.27 5.90
CA ASN A 185 -31.95 -16.12 5.92
C ASN A 185 -31.62 -15.13 7.05
N SER A 186 -30.33 -14.86 7.28
CA SER A 186 -29.92 -13.85 8.23
C SER A 186 -30.34 -12.46 7.75
N HIS A 187 -30.92 -11.68 8.67
CA HIS A 187 -31.36 -10.31 8.41
C HIS A 187 -30.78 -9.35 9.45
N ALA A 188 -30.67 -8.07 9.09
CA ALA A 188 -30.35 -6.98 10.00
C ALA A 188 -31.60 -6.12 10.24
N TYR A 189 -31.85 -5.78 11.50
CA TYR A 189 -33.03 -5.01 11.94
C TYR A 189 -32.70 -3.56 12.33
N SER A 190 -31.42 -3.22 12.31
CA SER A 190 -30.92 -1.86 12.51
C SER A 190 -29.73 -1.62 11.58
N PHE A 191 -29.56 -0.37 11.16
CA PHE A 191 -28.43 0.00 10.32
C PHE A 191 -27.15 0.08 11.14
N GLY A 192 -26.10 -0.53 10.62
CA GLY A 192 -24.75 -0.35 11.13
C GLY A 192 -23.69 -0.83 10.15
N VAL A 193 -22.50 -0.28 10.29
CA VAL A 193 -21.35 -0.68 9.47
C VAL A 193 -20.89 -2.08 9.92
N PRO A 194 -20.57 -3.00 9.01
CA PRO A 194 -20.08 -4.33 9.37
C PRO A 194 -18.81 -4.27 10.23
N ASN A 195 -18.85 -4.87 11.41
CA ASN A 195 -17.75 -4.93 12.38
C ASN A 195 -17.99 -6.09 13.37
N ILE A 196 -17.07 -6.33 14.31
CA ILE A 196 -17.19 -7.42 15.30
C ILE A 196 -18.49 -7.39 16.14
N PHE A 197 -19.07 -6.22 16.39
CA PHE A 197 -20.32 -6.06 17.15
C PHE A 197 -21.57 -6.12 16.27
N PHE A 198 -21.42 -6.17 14.95
CA PHE A 198 -22.55 -6.24 14.01
C PHE A 198 -23.54 -7.38 14.29
N PRO A 199 -23.15 -8.57 14.79
CA PRO A 199 -24.12 -9.61 15.13
C PRO A 199 -25.24 -9.18 16.09
N ALA A 200 -25.04 -8.14 16.92
CA ALA A 200 -26.10 -7.58 17.75
C ALA A 200 -27.25 -6.97 16.93
N GLN A 201 -26.97 -6.46 15.72
CA GLN A 201 -27.95 -5.87 14.80
C GLN A 201 -28.72 -6.94 14.01
N MET A 202 -28.26 -8.19 14.07
CA MET A 202 -28.89 -9.33 13.42
C MET A 202 -29.96 -9.99 14.29
N ILE A 203 -30.07 -9.62 15.57
CA ILE A 203 -30.99 -10.23 16.53
C ILE A 203 -32.43 -9.77 16.20
N PRO A 204 -33.34 -10.70 15.84
CA PRO A 204 -34.75 -10.38 15.63
C PRO A 204 -35.45 -9.89 16.91
N PRO A 205 -36.61 -9.22 16.79
CA PRO A 205 -37.43 -8.84 17.95
C PRO A 205 -37.85 -10.02 18.85
N GLY A 206 -37.91 -11.23 18.28
CA GLY A 206 -38.22 -12.47 19.00
C GLY A 206 -37.04 -13.09 19.76
N GLY A 207 -35.85 -12.49 19.70
CA GLY A 207 -34.62 -13.01 20.31
C GLY A 207 -33.75 -13.82 19.34
N ILE A 208 -32.67 -14.41 19.86
CA ILE A 208 -31.68 -15.15 19.07
C ILE A 208 -32.30 -16.43 18.51
N ASP A 209 -32.26 -16.58 17.19
CA ASP A 209 -32.78 -17.73 16.47
C ASP A 209 -31.72 -18.36 15.54
N ALA A 210 -32.14 -19.33 14.71
CA ALA A 210 -31.27 -20.02 13.76
C ALA A 210 -30.65 -19.07 12.72
N SER A 211 -31.30 -17.95 12.38
CA SER A 211 -30.79 -16.98 11.42
C SER A 211 -29.57 -16.23 11.97
N VAL A 212 -29.58 -15.90 13.27
CA VAL A 212 -28.44 -15.28 13.95
C VAL A 212 -27.26 -16.25 14.00
N TRP A 213 -27.51 -17.51 14.38
CA TRP A 213 -26.46 -18.54 14.42
C TRP A 213 -25.88 -18.82 13.04
N GLY A 214 -26.70 -18.88 12.00
CA GLY A 214 -26.23 -19.02 10.62
C GLY A 214 -25.32 -17.88 10.18
N GLY A 215 -25.66 -16.65 10.55
CA GLY A 215 -24.83 -15.47 10.31
C GLY A 215 -23.48 -15.51 11.03
N LEU A 216 -23.49 -15.90 12.30
CA LEU A 216 -22.28 -16.08 13.11
C LEU A 216 -21.38 -17.19 12.56
N ILE A 217 -21.97 -18.33 12.18
CA ILE A 217 -21.24 -19.46 11.59
C ILE A 217 -20.64 -19.04 10.25
N GLY A 218 -21.42 -18.40 9.37
CA GLY A 218 -20.91 -17.90 8.08
C GLY A 218 -19.73 -16.94 8.26
N THR A 219 -19.85 -16.01 9.21
CA THR A 219 -18.79 -15.05 9.55
C THR A 219 -17.55 -15.74 10.11
N GLY A 220 -17.72 -16.67 11.05
CA GLY A 220 -16.63 -17.44 11.65
C GLY A 220 -15.91 -18.33 10.63
N VAL A 221 -16.66 -19.01 9.76
CA VAL A 221 -16.11 -19.81 8.65
C VAL A 221 -15.28 -18.93 7.73
N ALA A 222 -15.80 -17.76 7.33
CA ALA A 222 -15.06 -16.83 6.48
C ALA A 222 -13.76 -16.34 7.14
N PHE A 223 -13.81 -15.99 8.42
CA PHE A 223 -12.62 -15.58 9.19
C PHE A 223 -11.55 -16.67 9.21
N VAL A 224 -11.92 -17.87 9.66
CA VAL A 224 -11.00 -18.99 9.86
C VAL A 224 -10.45 -19.45 8.51
N LEU A 225 -11.30 -19.58 7.50
CA LEU A 225 -10.88 -20.02 6.18
C LEU A 225 -9.91 -19.03 5.55
N ALA A 226 -10.20 -17.72 5.60
CA ALA A 226 -9.28 -16.70 5.08
C ALA A 226 -7.94 -16.71 5.83
N CYS A 227 -7.98 -16.82 7.16
CA CYS A 227 -6.78 -16.88 8.00
C CYS A 227 -5.91 -18.10 7.67
N VAL A 228 -6.51 -19.30 7.62
CA VAL A 228 -5.81 -20.56 7.34
C VAL A 228 -5.24 -20.56 5.93
N LEU A 229 -6.03 -20.22 4.91
CA LEU A 229 -5.54 -20.16 3.53
C LEU A 229 -4.40 -19.15 3.39
N THR A 230 -4.52 -18.00 4.05
CA THR A 230 -3.50 -16.95 3.98
C THR A 230 -2.22 -17.35 4.73
N PHE A 231 -2.37 -17.99 5.88
CA PHE A 231 -1.24 -18.46 6.68
C PHE A 231 -0.40 -19.51 5.91
N PHE A 232 -1.05 -20.46 5.25
CA PHE A 232 -0.34 -21.55 4.55
C PHE A 232 0.09 -21.20 3.12
N ALA A 233 -0.67 -20.36 2.40
CA ALA A 233 -0.46 -20.14 0.97
C ALA A 233 -0.53 -18.66 0.52
N GLY A 234 -0.82 -17.75 1.45
CA GLY A 234 -1.13 -16.35 1.13
C GLY A 234 0.09 -15.47 0.95
N LEU A 235 1.14 -15.69 1.73
CA LEU A 235 2.42 -15.06 1.42
C LEU A 235 2.98 -15.72 0.15
N PRO A 236 3.60 -14.96 -0.75
CA PRO A 236 4.51 -15.55 -1.72
C PRO A 236 5.39 -16.47 -0.89
N ARG A 237 5.38 -17.78 -1.20
CA ARG A 237 6.36 -18.70 -0.64
C ARG A 237 7.65 -17.94 -0.85
N ALA A 238 8.36 -17.59 0.23
CA ALA A 238 9.71 -17.12 0.09
C ALA A 238 10.26 -18.11 -0.92
N SER A 239 10.60 -17.62 -2.12
CA SER A 239 11.36 -18.46 -3.03
C SER A 239 12.40 -19.03 -2.08
N ALA A 240 12.49 -20.37 -1.99
CA ALA A 240 13.72 -20.95 -1.48
C ALA A 240 14.79 -20.07 -2.11
N ALA A 241 15.50 -19.33 -1.24
CA ALA A 241 16.20 -18.09 -1.60
C ALA A 241 16.69 -18.25 -3.03
N PRO A 242 16.31 -17.40 -4.02
CA PRO A 242 16.64 -17.65 -5.43
C PRO A 242 18.07 -18.15 -5.44
N GLY A 243 18.21 -19.43 -5.83
CA GLY A 243 19.15 -20.38 -5.26
C GLY A 243 20.45 -19.70 -4.90
N ALA A 244 20.88 -19.79 -3.63
CA ALA A 244 22.14 -19.27 -3.11
C ALA A 244 23.05 -18.95 -4.30
N VAL A 245 23.02 -17.69 -4.74
CA VAL A 245 23.89 -17.27 -5.83
C VAL A 245 25.23 -17.45 -5.17
N THR A 246 25.92 -18.52 -5.55
CA THR A 246 27.33 -18.70 -5.28
C THR A 246 27.92 -17.35 -5.59
N VAL A 247 28.38 -16.66 -4.55
CA VAL A 247 29.02 -15.36 -4.63
C VAL A 247 30.10 -15.55 -5.69
N ALA A 248 29.80 -15.10 -6.91
CA ALA A 248 30.83 -14.92 -7.89
C ALA A 248 31.71 -13.83 -7.27
N PRO A 249 33.05 -14.00 -7.27
CA PRO A 249 33.93 -12.98 -6.75
C PRO A 249 33.57 -11.65 -7.40
N ALA A 250 33.41 -10.61 -6.57
CA ALA A 250 33.06 -9.27 -7.01
C ALA A 250 33.87 -8.92 -8.26
N SER A 251 33.17 -8.62 -9.34
CA SER A 251 33.80 -8.07 -10.54
C SER A 251 34.20 -6.63 -10.26
N ALA A 252 35.14 -6.08 -11.02
CA ALA A 252 35.61 -4.71 -10.84
C ALA A 252 34.51 -3.63 -10.97
N ASN A 253 33.30 -4.02 -11.43
CA ASN A 253 32.18 -3.12 -11.72
C ASN A 253 30.98 -3.30 -10.77
N ASP A 254 31.13 -4.11 -9.71
CA ASP A 254 30.07 -4.28 -8.71
C ASP A 254 30.16 -3.21 -7.62
N ILE A 255 29.04 -2.60 -7.29
CA ILE A 255 28.91 -1.61 -6.21
C ILE A 255 28.42 -2.35 -4.96
N LEU A 256 29.22 -2.34 -3.90
CA LEU A 256 28.83 -2.97 -2.63
C LEU A 256 27.83 -2.08 -1.87
N ALA A 257 27.09 -2.66 -0.94
CA ALA A 257 26.15 -1.95 -0.11
C ALA A 257 26.91 -1.06 0.89
N PRO A 258 26.70 0.27 0.88
CA PRO A 258 27.38 1.17 1.80
C PRO A 258 26.81 1.09 3.23
N MET A 259 25.69 0.38 3.44
CA MET A 259 25.05 0.23 4.75
C MET A 259 24.17 -1.02 4.81
N SER A 260 24.01 -1.57 6.01
CA SER A 260 23.07 -2.65 6.27
C SER A 260 21.65 -2.10 6.42
N GLY A 261 20.66 -2.72 5.79
CA GLY A 261 19.28 -2.24 5.86
C GLY A 261 18.30 -2.95 4.94
N SER A 262 17.10 -2.37 4.84
CA SER A 262 16.08 -2.82 3.88
C SER A 262 16.22 -2.04 2.58
N VAL A 263 16.36 -2.76 1.46
CA VAL A 263 16.46 -2.18 0.12
C VAL A 263 15.06 -1.90 -0.41
N ILE A 264 14.83 -0.68 -0.89
CA ILE A 264 13.60 -0.26 -1.55
C ILE A 264 13.92 0.31 -2.93
N ALA A 265 12.97 0.16 -3.86
CA ALA A 265 13.09 0.75 -5.18
C ALA A 265 13.07 2.28 -5.10
N LEU A 266 13.79 2.95 -5.99
CA LEU A 266 13.93 4.41 -5.96
C LEU A 266 12.56 5.10 -6.10
N GLU A 267 11.63 4.52 -6.86
CA GLU A 267 10.27 5.03 -7.05
C GLU A 267 9.40 5.00 -5.77
N GLN A 268 9.84 4.27 -4.73
CA GLN A 268 9.17 4.19 -3.44
C GLN A 268 9.73 5.19 -2.41
N VAL A 269 10.75 5.97 -2.78
CA VAL A 269 11.32 7.01 -1.93
C VAL A 269 10.32 8.17 -1.79
N PRO A 270 10.06 8.68 -0.57
CA PRO A 270 9.09 9.75 -0.33
C PRO A 270 9.65 11.15 -0.69
N ASP A 271 10.36 11.26 -1.81
CA ASP A 271 10.87 12.51 -2.37
C ASP A 271 10.80 12.44 -3.90
N SER A 272 10.15 13.41 -4.54
CA SER A 272 9.92 13.37 -5.99
C SER A 272 11.20 13.53 -6.82
N THR A 273 12.22 14.18 -6.28
CA THR A 273 13.49 14.41 -6.98
C THR A 273 14.23 13.09 -7.12
N PHE A 274 14.29 12.30 -6.05
CA PHE A 274 14.87 10.96 -6.08
C PHE A 274 13.98 9.95 -6.81
N ALA A 275 12.69 9.90 -6.49
CA ALA A 275 11.77 8.91 -7.04
C ALA A 275 11.54 9.03 -8.56
N SER A 276 11.83 10.19 -9.14
CA SER A 276 11.75 10.39 -10.60
C SER A 276 12.95 9.84 -11.38
N GLY A 277 14.05 9.52 -10.71
CA GLY A 277 15.31 9.12 -11.35
C GLY A 277 16.06 10.27 -12.05
N LEU A 278 15.65 11.53 -11.87
CA LEU A 278 16.28 12.70 -12.50
C LEU A 278 17.76 12.89 -12.12
N LEU A 279 18.16 12.39 -10.94
CA LEU A 279 19.53 12.47 -10.44
C LEU A 279 20.39 11.26 -10.81
N GLY A 280 19.82 10.31 -11.55
CA GLY A 280 20.46 9.05 -11.94
C GLY A 280 19.68 7.81 -11.49
N LYS A 281 20.14 6.64 -11.94
CA LYS A 281 19.59 5.33 -11.55
C LYS A 281 20.22 4.82 -10.26
N GLY A 282 19.46 4.06 -9.48
CA GLY A 282 19.95 3.46 -8.25
C GLY A 282 18.86 2.85 -7.40
N VAL A 283 19.13 2.71 -6.11
CA VAL A 283 18.22 2.16 -5.11
C VAL A 283 18.27 3.00 -3.85
N ALA A 284 17.33 2.80 -2.92
CA ALA A 284 17.43 3.39 -1.60
C ALA A 284 17.48 2.31 -0.52
N ILE A 285 18.16 2.60 0.58
CA ILE A 285 18.24 1.72 1.75
C ILE A 285 17.63 2.44 2.95
N ILE A 286 16.80 1.72 3.71
CA ILE A 286 16.40 2.13 5.06
C ILE A 286 17.42 1.52 6.03
N PRO A 287 18.34 2.32 6.59
CA PRO A 287 19.47 1.83 7.36
C PRO A 287 19.01 1.15 8.65
N ALA A 288 19.58 -0.01 8.94
CA ALA A 288 19.48 -0.71 10.21
C ALA A 288 20.57 -0.31 11.21
N VAL A 289 21.69 0.25 10.71
CA VAL A 289 22.85 0.69 11.49
C VAL A 289 23.24 2.10 11.05
N GLY A 290 23.72 2.94 11.99
CA GLY A 290 24.05 4.36 11.76
C GLY A 290 25.43 4.57 11.15
N GLN A 291 25.80 3.79 10.14
CA GLN A 291 27.13 3.82 9.53
C GLN A 291 27.03 3.72 8.00
N VAL A 292 27.88 4.48 7.32
CA VAL A 292 28.09 4.47 5.87
C VAL A 292 29.53 4.05 5.60
N ILE A 293 29.73 3.00 4.83
CA ILE A 293 31.04 2.51 4.39
C ILE A 293 31.23 2.74 2.89
N ALA A 294 32.47 2.74 2.44
CA ALA A 294 32.83 2.85 1.04
C ALA A 294 32.40 1.58 0.26
N PRO A 295 31.65 1.74 -0.85
CA PRO A 295 31.13 0.62 -1.62
C PRO A 295 32.12 0.04 -2.63
N PHE A 296 33.20 0.75 -2.94
CA PHE A 296 34.25 0.37 -3.89
C PHE A 296 35.53 1.17 -3.62
N PRO A 297 36.69 0.75 -4.16
CA PRO A 297 37.88 1.60 -4.17
C PRO A 297 37.70 2.82 -5.08
N GLY A 298 38.15 3.99 -4.61
CA GLY A 298 38.00 5.24 -5.34
C GLY A 298 38.40 6.46 -4.52
N GLU A 299 37.77 7.60 -4.83
CA GLU A 299 38.03 8.90 -4.21
C GLU A 299 36.73 9.56 -3.74
N VAL A 300 36.81 10.31 -2.65
CA VAL A 300 35.71 11.16 -2.18
C VAL A 300 35.65 12.40 -3.07
N ALA A 301 34.78 12.35 -4.08
CA ALA A 301 34.60 13.44 -5.04
C ALA A 301 33.95 14.68 -4.43
N SER A 302 33.06 14.50 -3.44
CA SER A 302 32.48 15.63 -2.71
C SER A 302 31.95 15.20 -1.34
N LEU A 303 32.08 16.07 -0.35
CA LEU A 303 31.46 15.91 0.96
C LEU A 303 30.64 17.16 1.29
N PHE A 304 29.34 16.99 1.50
CA PHE A 304 28.44 18.12 1.75
C PHE A 304 28.71 18.75 3.12
N GLN A 305 28.49 20.08 3.25
CA GLN A 305 28.80 20.82 4.49
C GLN A 305 28.11 20.26 5.73
N THR A 306 26.85 19.85 5.60
CA THR A 306 26.07 19.23 6.68
C THR A 306 26.26 17.72 6.77
N LYS A 307 27.20 17.14 6.00
CA LYS A 307 27.66 15.74 6.06
C LYS A 307 26.58 14.67 5.87
N HIS A 308 25.38 15.08 5.47
CA HIS A 308 24.26 14.17 5.18
C HIS A 308 24.44 13.44 3.85
N ALA A 309 25.23 13.98 2.92
CA ALA A 309 25.47 13.40 1.61
C ALA A 309 26.97 13.36 1.29
N ILE A 310 27.37 12.34 0.53
CA ILE A 310 28.73 12.13 0.05
C ILE A 310 28.68 11.64 -1.40
N GLY A 311 29.50 12.26 -2.25
CA GLY A 311 29.75 11.83 -3.62
C GLY A 311 31.08 11.09 -3.70
N LEU A 312 31.07 9.92 -4.31
CA LEU A 312 32.23 9.04 -4.50
C LEU A 312 32.46 8.84 -5.99
N GLN A 313 33.72 8.79 -6.41
CA GLN A 313 34.09 8.40 -7.75
C GLN A 313 34.95 7.14 -7.68
N SER A 314 34.50 6.06 -8.30
CA SER A 314 35.27 4.82 -8.36
C SER A 314 36.46 4.95 -9.31
N ASP A 315 37.47 4.10 -9.14
CA ASP A 315 38.59 3.99 -10.10
C ASP A 315 38.13 3.55 -11.50
N SER A 316 36.93 2.98 -11.63
CA SER A 316 36.31 2.59 -12.90
C SER A 316 35.49 3.71 -13.57
N GLY A 317 35.32 4.86 -12.93
CA GLY A 317 34.58 6.01 -13.45
C GLY A 317 33.12 6.12 -13.00
N ILE A 318 32.61 5.18 -12.19
CA ILE A 318 31.27 5.27 -11.59
C ILE A 318 31.23 6.43 -10.59
N GLU A 319 30.29 7.35 -10.77
CA GLU A 319 29.99 8.45 -9.84
C GLU A 319 28.79 8.08 -8.98
N LEU A 320 29.00 7.88 -7.69
CA LEU A 320 27.97 7.45 -6.74
C LEU A 320 27.66 8.53 -5.71
N LEU A 321 26.38 8.89 -5.61
CA LEU A 321 25.85 9.75 -4.57
C LEU A 321 25.16 8.90 -3.49
N ILE A 322 25.57 9.07 -2.24
CA ILE A 322 24.90 8.51 -1.06
C ILE A 322 24.31 9.66 -0.25
N HIS A 323 22.98 9.69 -0.08
CA HIS A 323 22.26 10.77 0.61
C HIS A 323 21.53 10.22 1.84
N VAL A 324 22.08 10.40 3.05
CA VAL A 324 21.57 9.81 4.29
C VAL A 324 20.33 10.53 4.80
N GLY A 325 19.17 9.88 4.64
CA GLY A 325 17.87 10.39 5.04
C GLY A 325 17.34 11.50 4.12
N ILE A 326 16.02 11.68 4.07
CA ILE A 326 15.38 12.72 3.26
C ILE A 326 15.29 14.02 4.07
N ASP A 327 15.61 15.14 3.43
CA ASP A 327 15.59 16.49 4.03
C ASP A 327 16.54 16.72 5.23
N THR A 328 17.43 15.77 5.52
CA THR A 328 18.40 15.81 6.63
C THR A 328 19.46 16.90 6.51
N VAL A 329 19.57 17.56 5.35
CA VAL A 329 20.34 18.80 5.20
C VAL A 329 19.91 19.87 6.20
N LYS A 330 18.63 19.89 6.60
CA LYS A 330 18.03 20.83 7.56
C LYS A 330 18.48 20.60 9.02
N LEU A 331 19.25 19.54 9.28
CA LEU A 331 19.80 19.22 10.60
C LEU A 331 21.16 19.91 10.87
N ASP A 332 21.64 20.75 9.95
CA ASP A 332 22.84 21.58 10.11
C ASP A 332 24.10 20.80 10.56
N GLY A 333 24.20 19.53 10.17
CA GLY A 333 25.34 18.66 10.47
C GLY A 333 25.26 17.85 11.77
N VAL A 334 24.24 18.05 12.60
CA VAL A 334 23.99 17.23 13.81
C VAL A 334 22.81 16.31 13.50
N PRO A 335 23.00 15.00 13.25
CA PRO A 335 23.86 14.12 14.04
C PRO A 335 24.92 13.38 13.22
N PHE A 336 25.60 14.05 12.29
CA PHE A 336 26.52 13.42 11.34
C PHE A 336 27.99 13.62 11.73
N THR A 337 28.74 12.52 11.76
CA THR A 337 30.19 12.51 11.93
C THR A 337 30.84 11.92 10.69
N ALA A 338 31.53 12.75 9.91
CA ALA A 338 32.32 12.30 8.76
C ALA A 338 33.73 11.91 9.21
N HIS A 339 34.23 10.79 8.71
CA HIS A 339 35.57 10.24 8.97
C HIS A 339 36.53 10.45 7.79
N VAL A 340 36.04 11.02 6.69
CA VAL A 340 36.77 11.33 5.47
C VAL A 340 36.59 12.80 5.06
N LYS A 341 37.41 13.26 4.12
CA LYS A 341 37.36 14.58 3.51
C LYS A 341 37.36 14.46 1.99
N GLU A 342 36.93 15.52 1.31
CA GLU A 342 37.03 15.62 -0.15
C GLU A 342 38.48 15.45 -0.63
N GLY A 343 38.67 14.62 -1.65
CA GLY A 343 39.97 14.22 -2.19
C GLY A 343 40.63 13.02 -1.49
N ASP A 344 40.05 12.50 -0.40
CA ASP A 344 40.58 11.31 0.25
C ASP A 344 40.37 10.06 -0.62
N ARG A 345 41.38 9.20 -0.69
CA ARG A 345 41.30 7.87 -1.30
C ARG A 345 40.69 6.88 -0.32
N VAL A 346 39.74 6.08 -0.80
CA VAL A 346 39.01 5.09 0.00
C VAL A 346 39.11 3.70 -0.63
N GLN A 347 39.13 2.67 0.20
CA GLN A 347 38.99 1.27 -0.16
C GLN A 347 37.59 0.78 0.19
N ALA A 348 37.12 -0.25 -0.50
CA ALA A 348 35.85 -0.89 -0.16
C ALA A 348 35.84 -1.34 1.32
N GLY A 349 34.82 -0.91 2.07
CA GLY A 349 34.70 -1.20 3.50
C GLY A 349 35.15 -0.08 4.44
N ASP A 350 35.84 0.95 3.95
CA ASP A 350 36.29 2.07 4.79
C ASP A 350 35.10 2.85 5.35
N LEU A 351 35.17 3.24 6.61
CA LEU A 351 34.12 4.03 7.26
C LEU A 351 34.12 5.47 6.76
N LEU A 352 32.99 5.93 6.22
CA LEU A 352 32.84 7.27 5.64
C LEU A 352 32.11 8.22 6.58
N ILE A 353 30.90 7.83 7.01
CA ILE A 353 30.01 8.67 7.82
C ILE A 353 29.37 7.81 8.90
N GLU A 354 29.31 8.33 10.12
CA GLU A 354 28.47 7.82 11.20
C GLU A 354 27.34 8.81 11.48
N PHE A 355 26.17 8.30 11.84
CA PHE A 355 25.01 9.12 12.14
C PHE A 355 24.09 8.49 13.19
N ASP A 356 23.46 9.33 14.00
CA ASP A 356 22.46 8.88 14.97
C ASP A 356 21.09 8.71 14.31
N ARG A 357 20.70 7.45 14.12
CA ARG A 357 19.40 7.09 13.54
C ARG A 357 18.23 7.57 14.38
N GLN A 358 18.33 7.48 15.71
CA GLN A 358 17.24 7.85 16.59
C GLN A 358 17.05 9.37 16.58
N ALA A 359 18.15 10.14 16.58
CA ALA A 359 18.08 11.59 16.51
C ALA A 359 17.42 12.10 15.21
N ILE A 360 17.69 11.45 14.07
CA ILE A 360 17.03 11.81 12.78
C ILE A 360 15.51 11.55 12.86
N LEU A 361 15.10 10.40 13.40
CA LEU A 361 13.69 10.06 13.57
C LEU A 361 12.99 10.98 14.58
N ASP A 362 13.64 11.30 15.70
CA ASP A 362 13.12 12.18 16.74
C ASP A 362 12.95 13.62 16.23
N ALA A 363 13.80 14.05 15.30
CA ALA A 363 13.68 15.32 14.59
C ALA A 363 12.60 15.33 13.49
N GLY A 364 11.95 14.18 13.24
CA GLY A 364 10.83 14.05 12.31
C GLY A 364 11.22 13.83 10.84
N TYR A 365 12.47 13.45 10.57
CA TYR A 365 12.97 13.21 9.21
C TYR A 365 12.97 11.71 8.84
N ASP A 366 12.92 11.43 7.54
CA ASP A 366 12.95 10.06 7.02
C ASP A 366 14.40 9.53 6.95
N LEU A 367 14.62 8.28 7.34
CA LEU A 367 15.90 7.60 7.26
C LEU A 367 16.21 6.98 5.89
N VAL A 368 15.22 6.92 4.98
CA VAL A 368 15.43 6.44 3.61
C VAL A 368 16.64 7.14 2.99
N THR A 369 17.63 6.34 2.59
CA THR A 369 18.93 6.80 2.09
C THR A 369 19.09 6.40 0.62
N PRO A 370 18.91 7.34 -0.34
CA PRO A 370 19.18 7.08 -1.74
C PRO A 370 20.66 6.81 -2.01
N ILE A 371 20.93 5.83 -2.87
CA ILE A 371 22.23 5.41 -3.39
C ILE A 371 22.13 5.42 -4.91
N ILE A 372 22.70 6.44 -5.53
CA ILE A 372 22.42 6.81 -6.92
C ILE A 372 23.71 6.86 -7.71
N ILE A 373 23.70 6.27 -8.90
CA ILE A 373 24.76 6.42 -9.90
C ILE A 373 24.43 7.68 -10.71
N SER A 374 25.12 8.78 -10.43
CA SER A 374 24.85 10.10 -11.02
C SER A 374 25.10 10.12 -12.52
N ASN A 375 26.13 9.39 -12.98
CA ASN A 375 26.45 9.22 -14.39
C ASN A 375 25.80 7.97 -15.00
N SER A 376 24.59 7.60 -14.58
CA SER A 376 23.92 6.36 -15.01
C SER A 376 23.67 6.26 -16.51
N ASP A 377 23.64 7.38 -17.23
CA ASP A 377 23.43 7.41 -18.68
C ASP A 377 24.65 6.93 -19.48
N ASP A 378 25.82 6.86 -18.85
CA ASP A 378 27.06 6.36 -19.46
C ASP A 378 27.12 4.82 -19.52
N TYR A 379 26.13 4.13 -18.92
CA TYR A 379 26.10 2.68 -18.78
C TYR A 379 24.87 2.07 -19.45
N ARG A 380 25.05 0.90 -20.06
CA ARG A 380 24.00 0.21 -20.79
C ARG A 380 22.93 -0.35 -19.87
N GLU A 381 23.34 -0.93 -18.74
CA GLU A 381 22.46 -1.64 -17.82
C GLU A 381 22.97 -1.52 -16.38
N ILE A 382 22.04 -1.25 -15.45
CA ILE A 382 22.30 -1.13 -14.02
C ILE A 382 21.26 -2.01 -13.32
N ASP A 383 21.72 -3.12 -12.75
CA ASP A 383 20.87 -4.11 -12.11
C ASP A 383 21.02 -4.06 -10.60
N THR A 384 19.89 -4.15 -9.89
CA THR A 384 19.90 -4.37 -8.45
C THR A 384 20.11 -5.84 -8.16
N VAL A 385 21.25 -6.17 -7.54
CA VAL A 385 21.65 -7.55 -7.22
C VAL A 385 21.26 -7.93 -5.79
N ALA A 386 21.05 -6.94 -4.92
CA ALA A 386 20.68 -7.18 -3.54
C ALA A 386 19.25 -7.71 -3.37
N SER A 387 19.05 -8.56 -2.35
CA SER A 387 17.74 -8.93 -1.85
C SER A 387 17.04 -7.76 -1.13
N SER A 388 15.79 -7.97 -0.69
CA SER A 388 15.00 -6.99 0.07
C SER A 388 15.69 -6.48 1.35
N THR A 389 16.65 -7.22 1.87
CA THR A 389 17.57 -6.81 2.94
C THR A 389 19.00 -7.05 2.49
N VAL A 390 19.91 -6.17 2.88
CA VAL A 390 21.34 -6.26 2.54
C VAL A 390 22.19 -5.95 3.76
N GLU A 391 23.34 -6.60 3.87
CA GLU A 391 24.38 -6.27 4.85
C GLU A 391 25.45 -5.41 4.18
N ALA A 392 26.03 -4.47 4.94
CA ALA A 392 27.11 -3.61 4.45
C ALA A 392 28.26 -4.45 3.87
N GLY A 393 28.74 -4.08 2.69
CA GLY A 393 29.82 -4.79 1.99
C GLY A 393 29.36 -5.96 1.12
N GLN A 394 28.07 -6.31 1.10
CA GLN A 394 27.51 -7.26 0.13
C GLN A 394 27.22 -6.58 -1.22
N PRO A 395 27.19 -7.30 -2.35
CA PRO A 395 26.82 -6.72 -3.64
C PRO A 395 25.44 -6.04 -3.62
N LEU A 396 25.36 -4.79 -4.09
CA LEU A 396 24.14 -4.00 -4.15
C LEU A 396 23.67 -3.77 -5.57
N LEU A 397 24.53 -3.19 -6.41
CA LEU A 397 24.27 -2.90 -7.82
C LEU A 397 25.37 -3.53 -8.68
N SER A 398 25.00 -4.01 -9.87
CA SER A 398 25.95 -4.43 -10.90
C SER A 398 25.80 -3.53 -12.12
N VAL A 399 26.93 -3.10 -12.68
CA VAL A 399 26.97 -2.12 -13.79
C VAL A 399 27.59 -2.76 -15.02
N SER A 400 26.88 -2.69 -16.15
CA SER A 400 27.35 -3.15 -17.46
C SER A 400 27.61 -1.98 -18.40
N HIS A 401 28.82 -1.95 -18.98
CA HIS A 401 29.22 -0.98 -20.01
C HIS A 401 28.63 -1.29 -21.38
#